data_AF-A0A6I8M0Y8-F1
#
_entry.id   AF-A0A6I8M0Y8-F1
#
_cell.length_a   1.000
_cell.length_b   1.000
_cell.length_c   1.000
_cell.angle_alpha   90.00
_cell.angle_beta   90.00
_cell.angle_gamma   90.00
#
_symmetry.space_group_name_H-M   'P 1'
#
loop_
_entity.id
_entity.type
_entity.pdbx_description
1 polymer ?
#
loop_
_entity_poly.entity_id
_entity_poly.type
_entity_poly.pdbx_seq_one_letter_code
_entity_poly.pdbx_strand_id
1 'polypeptide(L)'
;MRAHDDESWRRSTLITHHVDHPPQVKALVDELYETLTAPGRGGYEAMITGEYVEPGEQVIYGPCGGGVLATIAMPERGGRTLRLTRLVYGGCTTHEIRQDLVARGLGSLAITWVYPPDTMLEEDPS
;
A
#
# COMPACT_ATOMS: atom_id res chain seq x y z
N MET A 1 -2.20 -35.96 9.98
CA MET A 1 -0.77 -35.92 9.63
C MET A 1 -0.60 -34.85 8.54
N ARG A 2 0.42 -34.00 8.69
CA ARG A 2 0.52 -32.62 8.19
C ARG A 2 0.43 -32.45 6.66
N ALA A 3 -0.18 -31.35 6.22
CA ALA A 3 0.26 -30.59 5.06
C ALA A 3 0.37 -29.13 5.54
N HIS A 4 1.61 -28.69 5.69
CA HIS A 4 2.03 -27.40 6.22
C HIS A 4 2.82 -26.73 5.08
N ASP A 5 2.08 -26.32 4.06
CA ASP A 5 2.56 -25.58 2.89
C ASP A 5 1.50 -24.47 2.73
N ASP A 6 1.79 -23.18 2.82
CA ASP A 6 2.63 -22.47 1.86
C ASP A 6 3.08 -21.13 2.47
N GLU A 7 4.11 -21.16 3.32
CA GLU A 7 4.74 -19.96 3.90
C GLU A 7 5.89 -19.43 3.01
N SER A 8 5.82 -19.73 1.70
CA SER A 8 6.89 -19.52 0.72
C SER A 8 7.15 -18.05 0.37
N TRP A 9 6.30 -17.12 0.82
CA TRP A 9 6.51 -15.69 0.61
C TRP A 9 7.56 -15.08 1.55
N ARG A 10 7.96 -15.78 2.64
CA ARG A 10 8.85 -15.22 3.67
C ARG A 10 10.35 -15.26 3.35
N ARG A 11 10.79 -15.85 2.23
CA ARG A 11 12.23 -16.13 2.01
C ARG A 11 12.75 -16.00 0.58
N SER A 12 12.36 -14.94 -0.13
CA SER A 12 13.13 -14.50 -1.29
C SER A 12 13.83 -13.19 -0.98
N THR A 13 15.05 -13.29 -0.43
CA THR A 13 16.14 -12.33 -0.63
C THR A 13 16.47 -12.25 -2.11
N LEU A 14 15.57 -11.62 -2.87
CA LEU A 14 15.81 -11.22 -4.24
C LEU A 14 16.19 -9.75 -4.14
N ILE A 15 17.49 -9.50 -4.23
CA ILE A 15 17.98 -8.21 -4.71
C ILE A 15 17.47 -8.14 -6.15
N THR A 16 16.23 -7.68 -6.34
CA THR A 16 15.61 -7.62 -7.66
C THR A 16 16.22 -6.43 -8.39
N HIS A 17 17.18 -6.78 -9.24
CA HIS A 17 17.68 -6.06 -10.38
C HIS A 17 16.67 -5.05 -10.96
N HIS A 18 17.10 -3.78 -11.05
CA HIS A 18 16.55 -2.69 -11.86
C HIS A 18 15.00 -2.66 -11.96
N VAL A 19 14.36 -2.24 -10.88
CA VAL A 19 12.96 -1.80 -10.92
C VAL A 19 12.93 -0.43 -11.59
N ASP A 20 12.28 -0.32 -12.75
CA ASP A 20 12.21 0.94 -13.50
C ASP A 20 11.75 2.13 -12.64
N HIS A 21 10.94 1.91 -11.60
CA HIS A 21 10.65 2.87 -10.52
C HIS A 21 10.30 2.12 -9.21
N PRO A 22 10.78 2.56 -8.04
CA PRO A 22 10.37 1.96 -6.76
C PRO A 22 8.85 2.07 -6.54
N PRO A 23 8.22 1.15 -5.77
CA PRO A 23 6.80 1.23 -5.51
C PRO A 23 6.48 2.52 -4.75
N GLN A 24 5.33 3.12 -5.06
CA GLN A 24 4.88 4.31 -4.37
C GLN A 24 4.23 3.95 -3.03
N VAL A 25 4.55 4.70 -1.99
CA VAL A 25 3.90 4.56 -0.68
C VAL A 25 3.04 5.78 -0.42
N LYS A 26 1.75 5.57 -0.24
CA LYS A 26 0.74 6.59 0.04
C LYS A 26 0.14 6.34 1.41
N ALA A 27 0.06 7.37 2.24
CA ALA A 27 -0.60 7.33 3.54
C ALA A 27 -1.72 8.36 3.54
N LEU A 28 -2.96 7.91 3.70
CA LEU A 28 -4.09 8.81 3.85
C LEU A 28 -4.02 9.43 5.24
N VAL A 29 -4.22 10.74 5.34
CA VAL A 29 -4.46 11.36 6.64
C VAL A 29 -5.78 10.87 7.22
N ASP A 30 -5.91 10.91 8.55
CA ASP A 30 -7.06 10.37 9.28
C ASP A 30 -8.39 10.94 8.77
N GLU A 31 -8.47 12.25 8.53
CA GLU A 31 -9.65 12.91 7.98
C GLU A 31 -10.10 12.33 6.62
N LEU A 32 -9.15 12.09 5.71
CA LEU A 32 -9.45 11.49 4.41
C LEU A 32 -9.88 10.04 4.58
N TYR A 33 -9.20 9.29 5.43
CA TYR A 33 -9.53 7.89 5.70
C TYR A 33 -10.94 7.76 6.29
N GLU A 34 -11.29 8.58 7.27
CA GLU A 34 -12.64 8.63 7.86
C GLU A 34 -13.70 8.98 6.82
N THR A 35 -13.44 9.97 5.98
CA THR A 35 -14.35 10.37 4.89
C THR A 35 -14.61 9.21 3.92
N LEU A 36 -13.56 8.50 3.50
CA LEU A 36 -13.67 7.39 2.57
C LEU A 36 -14.32 6.15 3.19
N THR A 37 -14.22 5.98 4.50
CA THR A 37 -14.81 4.84 5.23
C THR A 37 -16.20 5.13 5.79
N ALA A 38 -16.66 6.38 5.84
CA ALA A 38 -18.03 6.77 6.21
C ALA A 38 -19.15 5.97 5.50
N PRO A 39 -19.08 5.70 4.17
CA PRO A 39 -20.06 4.82 3.50
C PRO A 39 -19.85 3.32 3.77
N GLY A 40 -18.87 2.95 4.60
CA GLY A 40 -18.44 1.59 4.89
C GLY A 40 -17.26 1.13 4.02
N ARG A 41 -16.76 -0.07 4.35
CA ARG A 41 -15.57 -0.66 3.72
C ARG A 41 -15.65 -0.76 2.19
N GLY A 42 -16.83 -1.10 1.65
CA GLY A 42 -17.01 -1.19 0.19
C GLY A 42 -16.85 0.15 -0.51
N GLY A 43 -17.24 1.26 0.12
CA GLY A 43 -17.04 2.60 -0.43
C GLY A 43 -15.55 2.99 -0.44
N TYR A 44 -14.84 2.69 0.64
CA TYR A 44 -13.38 2.85 0.70
C TYR A 44 -12.67 2.06 -0.41
N GLU A 45 -12.95 0.76 -0.53
CA GLU A 45 -12.31 -0.11 -1.54
C GLU A 45 -12.63 0.35 -2.97
N ALA A 46 -13.86 0.81 -3.23
CA ALA A 46 -14.23 1.36 -4.54
C ALA A 46 -13.43 2.63 -4.87
N MET A 47 -13.27 3.54 -3.91
CA MET A 47 -12.52 4.78 -4.10
C MET A 47 -11.03 4.53 -4.31
N ILE A 48 -10.40 3.66 -3.50
CA ILE A 48 -8.99 3.28 -3.68
C ILE A 48 -8.77 2.63 -5.04
N THR A 49 -9.70 1.76 -5.46
CA THR A 49 -9.63 1.11 -6.77
C THR A 49 -9.76 2.12 -7.90
N GLY A 50 -10.69 3.07 -7.80
CA GLY A 50 -10.91 4.09 -8.82
C GLY A 50 -9.75 5.07 -8.97
N GLU A 51 -9.04 5.37 -7.88
CA GLU A 51 -7.96 6.37 -7.87
C GLU A 51 -6.58 5.76 -8.18
N TYR A 52 -6.27 4.58 -7.64
CA TYR A 52 -4.89 4.08 -7.61
C TYR A 52 -4.63 2.83 -8.44
N VAL A 53 -5.67 2.13 -8.90
CA VAL A 53 -5.52 0.86 -9.64
C VAL A 53 -5.59 1.13 -11.13
N GLU A 54 -4.49 0.86 -11.82
CA GLU A 54 -4.39 0.99 -13.28
C GLU A 54 -4.92 -0.26 -14.00
N PRO A 55 -5.27 -0.17 -15.29
CA PRO A 55 -5.67 -1.34 -16.08
C PRO A 55 -4.64 -2.48 -16.01
N GLY A 56 -5.09 -3.65 -15.57
CA GLY A 56 -4.26 -4.86 -15.44
C GLY A 56 -3.59 -5.03 -14.06
N GLU A 57 -3.67 -4.03 -13.19
CA GLU A 57 -3.23 -4.17 -11.80
C GLU A 57 -4.24 -4.95 -10.96
N GLN A 58 -3.72 -5.62 -9.94
CA GLN A 58 -4.49 -6.34 -8.94
C GLN A 58 -4.33 -5.63 -7.60
N VAL A 59 -5.44 -5.52 -6.86
CA VAL A 59 -5.45 -4.94 -5.52
C VAL A 59 -5.87 -5.98 -4.49
N ILE A 60 -5.14 -6.03 -3.37
CA ILE A 60 -5.46 -6.85 -2.21
C ILE A 60 -5.52 -5.95 -0.98
N TYR A 61 -6.63 -6.03 -0.24
CA TYR A 61 -6.83 -5.31 1.01
C TYR A 61 -6.54 -6.21 2.20
N GLY A 62 -5.75 -5.73 3.15
CA GLY A 62 -5.43 -6.43 4.39
C GLY A 62 -5.29 -5.48 5.57
N PRO A 63 -5.35 -6.00 6.81
CA PRO A 63 -5.10 -5.19 8.00
C PRO A 63 -3.64 -4.74 8.08
N CYS A 64 -3.40 -3.55 8.62
CA CYS A 64 -2.06 -3.05 8.95
C CYS A 64 -2.13 -2.23 10.25
N GLY A 65 -1.69 -2.82 11.35
CA GLY A 65 -1.87 -2.20 12.67
C GLY A 65 -3.35 -1.99 12.98
N GLY A 66 -3.72 -0.79 13.43
CA GLY A 66 -5.11 -0.38 13.60
C GLY A 66 -5.89 -0.08 12.31
N GLY A 67 -5.20 0.02 11.17
CA GLY A 67 -5.77 0.45 9.89
C GLY A 67 -5.81 -0.64 8.82
N VAL A 68 -5.84 -0.19 7.56
CA VAL A 68 -5.91 -1.03 6.36
C VAL A 68 -4.80 -0.66 5.39
N LEU A 69 -4.28 -1.68 4.71
CA LEU A 69 -3.34 -1.56 3.60
C LEU A 69 -3.97 -2.12 2.33
N ALA A 70 -3.97 -1.32 1.27
CA ALA A 70 -4.17 -1.78 -0.09
C ALA A 70 -2.81 -2.04 -0.75
N THR A 71 -2.57 -3.29 -1.15
CA THR A 71 -1.39 -3.69 -1.93
C THR A 71 -1.77 -3.79 -3.39
N ILE A 72 -1.16 -2.96 -4.25
CA ILE A 72 -1.46 -2.89 -5.69
C ILE A 72 -0.24 -3.40 -6.46
N ALA A 73 -0.46 -4.37 -7.36
CA ALA A 73 0.61 -5.00 -8.11
C ALA A 73 0.22 -5.33 -9.54
N MET A 74 1.19 -5.24 -10.45
CA MET A 74 1.06 -5.62 -11.86
C MET A 74 1.59 -7.04 -12.07
N PRO A 75 0.89 -7.92 -12.80
CA PRO A 75 1.46 -9.19 -13.23
C PRO A 75 2.67 -8.98 -14.14
N GLU A 76 3.78 -9.66 -13.85
CA GLU A 76 4.93 -9.71 -14.76
C GLU A 76 4.61 -10.54 -16.01
N ARG A 77 5.35 -10.33 -17.10
CA ARG A 77 5.20 -11.12 -18.32
C ARG A 77 5.32 -12.62 -17.99
N GLY A 78 4.25 -13.36 -18.26
CA GLY A 78 4.15 -14.79 -17.94
C GLY A 78 3.29 -15.09 -16.71
N GLY A 79 2.80 -14.07 -15.99
CA GLY A 79 1.69 -14.17 -15.01
C GLY A 79 1.99 -14.89 -13.69
N ARG A 80 3.22 -15.35 -13.47
CA ARG A 80 3.59 -16.13 -12.27
C ARG A 80 4.15 -15.28 -11.13
N THR A 81 4.57 -14.06 -11.43
CA THR A 81 5.15 -13.12 -10.47
C THR A 81 4.36 -11.82 -10.51
N LEU A 82 4.16 -11.20 -9.35
CA LEU A 82 3.55 -9.89 -9.22
C LEU A 82 4.63 -8.86 -8.90
N ARG A 83 4.65 -7.76 -9.65
CA ARG A 83 5.47 -6.58 -9.36
C ARG A 83 4.66 -5.59 -8.55
N LEU A 84 5.07 -5.34 -7.32
CA LEU A 84 4.45 -4.32 -6.46
C LEU A 84 4.61 -2.94 -7.11
N THR A 85 3.51 -2.20 -7.26
CA THR A 85 3.51 -0.84 -7.82
C THR A 85 3.16 0.20 -6.78
N ARG A 86 2.19 -0.08 -5.89
CA ARG A 86 1.77 0.86 -4.84
C ARG A 86 1.38 0.16 -3.53
N LEU A 87 1.58 0.89 -2.45
CA LEU A 87 1.06 0.58 -1.12
C LEU A 87 0.25 1.81 -0.66
N VAL A 88 -1.02 1.62 -0.33
CA VAL A 88 -1.89 2.69 0.17
C VAL A 88 -2.38 2.34 1.57
N TYR A 89 -1.97 3.12 2.56
CA TYR A 89 -2.28 2.95 3.98
C TYR A 89 -3.38 3.91 4.40
N GLY A 90 -4.40 3.42 5.11
CA GLY A 90 -5.47 4.23 5.69
C GLY A 90 -5.70 3.87 7.16
N GLY A 91 -5.82 4.88 8.02
CA GLY A 91 -6.01 4.67 9.46
C GLY A 91 -4.82 4.02 10.16
N CYS A 92 -3.63 4.13 9.58
CA CYS A 92 -2.39 3.62 10.15
C CYS A 92 -1.56 4.79 10.69
N THR A 93 -0.97 4.61 11.87
CA THR A 93 0.05 5.52 12.39
C THR A 93 1.33 5.44 11.56
N THR A 94 2.13 6.51 11.58
CA THR A 94 3.47 6.52 10.93
C THR A 94 4.34 5.35 11.40
N HIS A 95 4.24 4.97 12.68
CA HIS A 95 5.00 3.86 13.24
C HIS A 95 4.59 2.52 12.62
N GLU A 96 3.30 2.24 12.53
CA GLU A 96 2.78 1.00 11.93
C GLU A 96 3.14 0.90 10.44
N ILE A 97 3.02 2.01 9.69
CA ILE A 97 3.43 2.06 8.28
C ILE A 97 4.92 1.74 8.16
N ARG A 98 5.77 2.36 8.99
CA ARG A 98 7.22 2.12 8.97
C ARG A 98 7.57 0.67 9.32
N GLN A 99 6.90 0.08 10.31
CA GLN A 99 7.10 -1.32 10.68
C GLN A 99 6.74 -2.27 9.52
N ASP A 100 5.61 -2.06 8.85
CA ASP A 100 5.20 -2.86 7.70
C ASP A 100 6.18 -2.70 6.52
N LEU A 101 6.61 -1.48 6.20
CA LEU A 101 7.60 -1.24 5.15
C LEU A 101 8.93 -1.95 5.45
N VAL A 102 9.43 -1.88 6.69
CA VAL A 102 10.65 -2.60 7.10
C VAL A 102 10.48 -4.10 6.95
N ALA A 103 9.35 -4.66 7.38
CA ALA A 103 9.07 -6.09 7.26
C ALA A 103 9.03 -6.58 5.80
N ARG A 104 8.69 -5.69 4.85
CA ARG A 104 8.69 -5.96 3.40
C ARG A 104 10.04 -5.71 2.72
N GLY A 105 11.05 -5.24 3.45
CA GLY A 105 12.33 -4.81 2.86
C GLY A 105 12.26 -3.46 2.12
N LEU A 106 11.21 -2.67 2.38
CA LEU A 106 10.92 -1.38 1.75
C LEU A 106 11.08 -0.19 2.72
N GLY A 107 11.76 -0.40 3.85
CA GLY A 107 11.84 0.57 4.95
C GLY A 107 12.42 1.94 4.57
N SER A 108 13.23 2.00 3.50
CA SER A 108 13.84 3.23 2.99
C SER A 108 12.92 4.07 2.10
N LEU A 109 11.74 3.56 1.70
CA LEU A 109 10.84 4.29 0.82
C LEU A 109 10.23 5.51 1.52
N ALA A 110 10.07 6.60 0.77
CA ALA A 110 9.39 7.79 1.22
C ALA A 110 7.88 7.54 1.31
N ILE A 111 7.26 8.03 2.38
CA ILE A 111 5.81 8.01 2.55
C ILE A 111 5.28 9.34 2.02
N THR A 112 4.41 9.30 1.02
CA THR A 112 3.69 10.50 0.58
C THR A 112 2.35 10.55 1.29
N TRP A 113 2.10 11.63 2.03
CA TRP A 113 0.82 11.85 2.70
C TRP A 113 -0.21 12.37 1.70
N VAL A 114 -1.43 11.86 1.80
CA VAL A 114 -2.55 12.20 0.92
C VAL A 114 -3.63 12.87 1.76
N TYR A 115 -3.99 14.06 1.34
CA TYR A 115 -4.93 14.93 2.02
C TYR A 115 -6.24 15.03 1.21
N PRO A 116 -7.36 15.39 1.87
CA PRO A 116 -8.55 15.85 1.16
C PRO A 116 -8.22 16.98 0.15
N PRO A 117 -9.00 17.11 -0.93
CA PRO A 117 -8.73 18.08 -2.00
C PRO A 117 -8.74 19.54 -1.53
N ASP A 118 -9.48 19.86 -0.47
CA ASP A 118 -9.62 21.22 0.07
C ASP A 118 -8.64 21.53 1.23
N THR A 119 -7.70 20.63 1.52
CA THR A 119 -6.73 20.85 2.59
C THR A 119 -5.70 21.90 2.18
N MET A 120 -5.69 23.03 2.90
CA MET A 120 -4.59 23.98 2.81
C MET A 120 -3.35 23.41 3.48
N LEU A 121 -2.34 23.11 2.67
CA LEU A 121 -1.03 22.71 3.16
C LEU A 121 -0.28 23.98 3.58
N GLU A 122 0.03 24.10 4.88
CA GLU A 122 0.93 25.15 5.34
C GLU A 122 2.33 24.87 4.75
N GLU A 123 2.89 25.83 4.02
CA GLU A 123 4.28 25.74 3.57
C GLU A 123 5.18 25.75 4.81
N ASP A 124 5.91 24.67 5.03
CA ASP A 124 6.87 24.56 6.13
C ASP A 124 7.87 25.73 6.03
N PRO A 125 8.08 26.54 7.09
CA PRO A 125 9.10 27.56 7.09
C PRO A 125 10.47 26.87 7.00
N SER A 126 11.14 27.06 5.86
CA SER A 126 12.51 26.57 5.61
C SER A 126 13.54 27.15 6.57
#